data_AF-A0A1Z9B480-F1
#
_entry.id   AF-A0A1Z9B480-F1
#
_cell.length_a   1.000
_cell.length_b   1.000
_cell.length_c   1.000
_cell.angle_alpha   90.00
_cell.angle_beta   90.00
_cell.angle_gamma   90.00
#
_symmetry.space_group_name_H-M   'P 1'
#
loop_
_entity.id
_entity.type
_entity.pdbx_description
1 polymer ?
#
loop_
_entity_poly.entity_id
_entity_poly.type
_entity_poly.pdbx_seq_one_letter_code
_entity_poly.pdbx_strand_id
1 'polypeptide(L)'
;MAFQTLDLGIAADDGTGDSLRVGGDKINDNFLELYTALGDGDGISSGISASATVITLTAPIIAEIDSSASITLDAAQDIVLDAGGADIFLKDDGTTYGSL
;
A
#
# COMPACT_ATOMS: atom_id res chain seq x y z
N MET A 1 4.72 18.38 2.13
CA MET A 1 4.54 19.85 2.04
C MET A 1 3.23 20.08 1.31
N ALA A 2 2.85 21.29 0.90
CA ALA A 2 1.83 21.37 -0.15
C ALA A 2 2.49 20.97 -1.47
N PHE A 3 1.77 20.26 -2.34
CA PHE A 3 2.25 19.88 -3.68
C PHE A 3 2.91 21.07 -4.38
N GLN A 4 4.19 20.94 -4.70
CA GLN A 4 4.94 22.00 -5.35
C GLN A 4 4.95 21.79 -6.86
N THR A 5 4.41 22.75 -7.61
CA THR A 5 4.36 22.68 -9.08
C THR A 5 5.64 23.22 -9.70
N LEU A 6 6.14 22.52 -10.73
CA LEU A 6 7.12 23.08 -11.65
C LEU A 6 6.49 24.22 -12.46
N ASP A 7 7.15 25.36 -12.50
CA ASP A 7 6.82 26.47 -13.39
C ASP A 7 7.65 26.36 -14.67
N LEU A 8 6.97 26.34 -15.83
CA LEU A 8 7.60 26.16 -17.14
C LEU A 8 7.79 27.48 -17.91
N GLY A 9 7.30 28.59 -17.36
CA GLY A 9 7.23 29.86 -18.07
C GLY A 9 6.01 29.96 -18.99
N ILE A 10 5.90 31.10 -19.68
CA ILE A 10 4.74 31.46 -20.51
C ILE A 10 4.92 30.97 -21.95
N ALA A 11 6.17 30.94 -22.44
CA ALA A 11 6.57 30.45 -23.75
C ALA A 11 7.94 29.75 -23.68
N ALA A 12 8.29 28.99 -24.72
CA ALA A 12 9.59 28.36 -24.82
C ALA A 12 10.72 29.40 -24.77
N ASP A 13 11.75 29.11 -23.99
CA ASP A 13 12.98 29.90 -23.86
C ASP A 13 12.77 31.36 -23.40
N ASP A 14 11.65 31.66 -22.74
CA ASP A 14 11.31 33.03 -22.31
C ASP A 14 11.94 33.48 -20.99
N GLY A 15 12.60 32.55 -20.28
CA GLY A 15 13.31 32.81 -19.02
C GLY A 15 12.41 33.11 -17.81
N THR A 16 11.10 32.92 -17.91
CA THR A 16 10.14 33.21 -16.83
C THR A 16 9.81 32.00 -15.95
N GLY A 17 10.14 30.79 -16.39
CA GLY A 17 9.94 29.56 -15.63
C GLY A 17 10.98 29.31 -14.53
N ASP A 18 10.84 28.18 -13.85
CA ASP A 18 11.82 27.73 -12.86
C ASP A 18 13.18 27.48 -13.50
N SER A 19 14.24 27.91 -12.80
CA SER A 19 15.57 27.38 -13.08
C SER A 19 15.61 25.88 -12.79
N LEU A 20 16.50 25.14 -13.47
CA LEU A 20 16.72 23.72 -13.21
C LEU A 20 16.96 23.39 -11.73
N ARG A 21 17.64 24.29 -11.00
CA ARG A 21 17.90 24.11 -9.57
C ARG A 21 16.62 24.25 -8.75
N VAL A 22 15.82 25.29 -8.99
CA VAL A 22 14.54 25.50 -8.28
C VAL A 22 13.55 24.38 -8.61
N GLY A 23 13.47 23.96 -9.88
CA GLY A 23 12.65 22.84 -10.28
C GLY A 23 13.12 21.51 -9.67
N GLY A 24 14.43 21.30 -9.60
CA GLY A 24 15.03 20.15 -8.92
C GLY A 24 14.71 20.10 -7.43
N ASP A 25 14.77 21.24 -6.75
CA ASP A 25 14.38 21.35 -5.33
C ASP A 25 12.91 20.94 -5.14
N LYS A 26 11.99 21.43 -5.98
CA LYS A 26 10.55 21.06 -5.93
C LYS A 26 10.30 19.58 -6.23
N ILE A 27 11.01 19.03 -7.21
CA ILE A 27 10.93 17.61 -7.56
C ILE A 27 11.38 16.76 -6.36
N ASN A 28 12.55 17.07 -5.80
CA ASN A 28 13.08 16.35 -4.65
C ASN A 28 12.15 16.47 -3.45
N ASP A 29 11.61 17.67 -3.18
CA ASP A 29 10.67 17.90 -2.09
C ASP A 29 9.38 17.06 -2.25
N ASN A 30 8.83 16.92 -3.47
CA ASN A 30 7.63 16.12 -3.74
C ASN A 30 7.90 14.59 -3.71
N PHE A 31 9.04 14.13 -4.22
CA PHE A 31 9.40 12.71 -4.18
C PHE A 31 9.81 12.27 -2.77
N LEU A 32 10.48 13.16 -2.03
CA LEU A 32 10.71 13.00 -0.62
C LEU A 32 9.37 12.85 0.12
N GLU A 33 8.35 13.63 -0.24
CA GLU A 33 6.99 13.47 0.31
C GLU A 33 6.33 12.13 -0.05
N LEU A 34 6.47 11.63 -1.29
CA LEU A 34 5.89 10.34 -1.71
C LEU A 34 6.60 9.12 -1.09
N TYR A 35 7.92 9.11 -1.01
CA TYR A 35 8.65 8.05 -0.30
C TYR A 35 8.41 8.10 1.21
N THR A 36 8.19 9.31 1.74
CA THR A 36 7.77 9.53 3.14
C THR A 36 6.31 9.08 3.39
N ALA A 37 5.41 9.09 2.39
CA ALA A 37 3.97 8.81 2.56
C ALA A 37 3.54 7.37 2.22
N LEU A 38 4.20 6.74 1.26
CA LEU A 38 3.81 5.42 0.76
C LEU A 38 4.85 4.34 1.03
N GLY A 39 6.05 4.70 1.50
CA GLY A 39 7.16 3.76 1.64
C GLY A 39 8.02 3.83 2.88
N ASP A 40 9.35 3.79 2.71
CA ASP A 40 10.36 3.76 3.78
C ASP A 40 11.34 4.96 3.73
N GLY A 41 11.01 6.03 2.99
CA GLY A 41 11.81 7.25 2.89
C GLY A 41 13.03 7.15 1.96
N ASP A 42 13.52 5.92 1.74
CA ASP A 42 14.53 5.58 0.74
C ASP A 42 13.89 4.91 -0.52
N GLY A 43 12.64 4.46 -0.41
CA GLY A 43 11.79 3.83 -1.43
C GLY A 43 10.29 3.89 -1.06
N ILE A 44 9.41 3.32 -1.89
CA ILE A 44 7.95 3.46 -1.78
C ILE A 44 7.24 2.28 -1.05
N SER A 45 7.97 1.40 -0.34
CA SER A 45 7.53 0.47 0.76
C SER A 45 8.46 -0.76 0.94
N SER A 46 8.52 -1.33 2.17
CA SER A 46 9.33 -2.52 2.48
C SER A 46 8.78 -3.55 3.51
N GLY A 47 7.54 -3.44 3.99
CA GLY A 47 6.95 -4.40 4.97
C GLY A 47 5.61 -3.93 5.49
N ILE A 48 5.42 -2.63 5.38
CA ILE A 48 4.22 -2.11 4.77
C ILE A 48 4.19 -2.59 3.31
N SER A 49 3.09 -3.09 2.78
CA SER A 49 1.96 -2.18 2.63
C SER A 49 1.00 -1.96 3.84
N ALA A 50 1.24 -2.39 5.11
CA ALA A 50 1.28 -1.51 6.32
C ALA A 50 1.83 -2.12 7.68
N SER A 51 2.24 -1.33 8.72
CA SER A 51 2.95 -1.75 9.98
C SER A 51 2.21 -1.45 11.29
N ALA A 52 1.03 -0.85 11.25
CA ALA A 52 0.22 -0.64 12.45
C ALA A 52 -0.31 -1.98 12.99
N THR A 53 -0.58 -2.05 14.31
CA THR A 53 -1.13 -3.25 14.98
C THR A 53 -2.47 -3.70 14.39
N VAL A 54 -3.13 -2.83 13.61
CA VAL A 54 -4.25 -3.14 12.71
C VAL A 54 -4.07 -2.33 11.42
N ILE A 55 -4.03 -2.98 10.26
CA ILE A 55 -4.21 -2.32 8.97
C ILE A 55 -5.69 -2.39 8.62
N THR A 56 -6.40 -1.28 8.79
CA THR A 56 -7.81 -1.21 8.41
C THR A 56 -7.89 -1.14 6.89
N LEU A 57 -8.23 -2.28 6.31
CA LEU A 57 -8.57 -2.39 4.92
C LEU A 57 -10.10 -2.34 4.84
N THR A 58 -10.65 -1.18 4.50
CA THR A 58 -12.11 -1.00 4.50
C THR A 58 -12.80 -1.77 3.36
N ALA A 59 -12.04 -2.22 2.35
CA ALA A 59 -12.49 -3.10 1.28
C ALA A 59 -11.28 -3.67 0.48
N PRO A 60 -10.36 -4.42 1.09
CA PRO A 60 -9.27 -5.01 0.33
C PRO A 60 -9.79 -6.18 -0.50
N ILE A 61 -9.07 -6.49 -1.56
CA ILE A 61 -9.10 -7.82 -2.17
C ILE A 61 -7.79 -8.48 -1.75
N ILE A 62 -7.87 -9.59 -1.01
CA ILE A 62 -6.71 -10.36 -0.55
C ILE A 62 -6.73 -11.69 -1.30
N ALA A 63 -5.75 -11.91 -2.17
CA ALA A 63 -5.69 -13.13 -2.99
C ALA A 63 -5.21 -14.35 -2.19
N GLU A 64 -4.26 -14.12 -1.28
CA GLU A 64 -3.68 -15.15 -0.42
C GLU A 64 -3.18 -14.51 0.86
N ILE A 65 -3.25 -15.27 1.95
CA ILE A 65 -2.58 -14.95 3.20
C ILE A 65 -1.60 -16.09 3.43
N ASP A 66 -0.34 -15.87 3.10
CA ASP A 66 0.75 -16.80 3.39
C ASP A 66 1.41 -16.40 4.72
N SER A 67 1.82 -17.40 5.49
CA SER A 67 2.52 -17.20 6.74
C SER A 67 3.49 -18.34 6.96
N SER A 68 4.74 -18.01 7.30
CA SER A 68 5.71 -18.99 7.79
C SER A 68 5.38 -19.51 9.20
N ALA A 69 4.27 -19.07 9.78
CA ALA A 69 3.80 -19.38 11.12
C ALA A 69 2.26 -19.41 11.14
N SER A 70 1.63 -19.12 12.28
CA SER A 70 0.17 -19.13 12.40
C SER A 70 -0.47 -17.86 11.84
N ILE A 71 -1.62 -18.01 11.19
CA ILE A 71 -2.57 -16.92 10.97
C ILE A 71 -3.61 -17.00 12.10
N THR A 72 -3.80 -15.90 12.81
CA THR A 72 -4.88 -15.79 13.81
C THR A 72 -5.93 -14.84 13.27
N LEU A 73 -7.15 -15.34 13.07
CA LEU A 73 -8.32 -14.51 12.80
C LEU A 73 -9.08 -14.40 14.13
N ASP A 74 -9.17 -13.17 14.65
CA ASP A 74 -9.84 -12.90 15.92
C ASP A 74 -10.89 -11.81 15.68
N ALA A 75 -12.16 -12.16 15.83
CA ALA A 75 -13.28 -11.26 15.67
C ALA A 75 -14.05 -11.18 16.99
N ALA A 76 -14.37 -9.96 17.44
CA ALA A 76 -15.18 -9.75 18.64
C ALA A 76 -16.62 -10.28 18.51
N GLN A 77 -17.08 -10.47 17.28
CA GLN A 77 -18.34 -11.12 16.96
C GLN A 77 -18.00 -12.39 16.17
N ASP A 78 -18.30 -12.39 14.88
CA ASP A 78 -18.14 -13.56 14.04
C ASP A 78 -17.04 -13.38 13.01
N ILE A 79 -16.39 -14.49 12.69
CA ILE A 79 -15.68 -14.65 11.44
C ILE A 79 -16.66 -15.28 10.47
N VAL A 80 -17.07 -14.51 9.47
CA VAL A 80 -17.96 -15.00 8.41
C VAL A 80 -17.09 -15.52 7.28
N LEU A 81 -17.11 -16.84 7.09
CA LEU A 81 -16.56 -17.50 5.92
C LEU A 81 -17.73 -17.81 4.99
N ASP A 82 -17.87 -17.02 3.92
CA ASP A 82 -18.98 -17.15 2.97
C ASP A 82 -18.42 -17.45 1.58
N ALA A 83 -18.18 -18.72 1.33
CA ALA A 83 -17.74 -19.20 0.03
C ALA A 83 -18.98 -19.31 -0.87
N GLY A 84 -19.49 -18.20 -1.40
CA GLY A 84 -20.79 -18.06 -2.10
C GLY A 84 -21.16 -19.13 -3.16
N GLY A 85 -21.45 -20.36 -2.72
CA GLY A 85 -21.71 -21.56 -3.51
C GLY A 85 -20.58 -22.60 -3.60
N ALA A 86 -19.42 -22.36 -2.99
CA ALA A 86 -18.27 -23.28 -2.91
C ALA A 86 -18.03 -23.76 -1.46
N ASP A 87 -17.14 -24.73 -1.30
CA ASP A 87 -16.88 -25.33 0.00
C ASP A 87 -15.84 -24.53 0.82
N ILE A 88 -15.98 -24.56 2.14
CA ILE A 88 -14.91 -24.14 3.07
C ILE A 88 -14.13 -25.38 3.49
N PHE A 89 -12.86 -25.51 3.10
CA PHE A 89 -12.02 -26.66 3.47
C PHE A 89 -11.14 -26.37 4.70
N LEU A 90 -11.14 -27.29 5.65
CA LEU A 90 -10.18 -27.33 6.74
C LEU A 90 -9.08 -28.35 6.40
N LYS A 91 -7.85 -27.86 6.18
CA LYS A 91 -6.74 -28.68 5.72
C LYS A 91 -5.51 -28.53 6.60
N ASP A 92 -4.70 -29.58 6.64
CA ASP A 92 -3.33 -29.58 7.17
C ASP A 92 -2.44 -30.43 6.26
N ASP A 93 -1.30 -29.88 5.86
CA ASP A 93 -0.31 -30.46 4.92
C ASP A 93 -0.94 -31.26 3.75
N GLY A 94 -1.90 -30.64 3.06
CA GLY A 94 -2.58 -31.22 1.90
C GLY A 94 -3.76 -32.16 2.20
N THR A 95 -3.92 -32.61 3.45
CA THR A 95 -5.02 -33.48 3.90
C THR A 95 -6.24 -32.66 4.31
N THR A 96 -7.45 -33.06 3.90
CA THR A 96 -8.71 -32.41 4.28
C THR A 96 -9.35 -33.12 5.48
N TYR A 97 -9.64 -32.37 6.52
CA TYR A 97 -10.27 -32.86 7.75
C TYR A 97 -11.77 -32.55 7.81
N GLY A 98 -12.24 -31.57 7.04
CA GLY A 98 -13.66 -31.24 6.89
C GLY A 98 -13.93 -30.26 5.76
N SER A 99 -15.17 -30.26 5.27
CA SER A 99 -15.69 -29.25 4.34
C SER A 99 -17.11 -28.86 4.74
N LEU A 100 -17.47 -27.59 4.58
CA LEU A 100 -18.82 -27.06 4.77
C LEU A 100 -19.40 -26.58 3.44
#